data_AF-A0A3C0CU95-F1
#
_entry.id   AF-A0A3C0CU95-F1
#
_cell.length_a   1.000
_cell.length_b   1.000
_cell.length_c   1.000
_cell.angle_alpha   90.00
_cell.angle_beta   90.00
_cell.angle_gamma   90.00
#
_symmetry.space_group_name_H-M   'P 1'
#
loop_
_entity.id
_entity.type
_entity.pdbx_description
1 polymer ?
#
loop_
_entity_poly.entity_id
_entity_poly.type
_entity_poly.pdbx_seq_one_letter_code
_entity_poly.pdbx_strand_id
1 'polypeptide(L)'
;FSNHFAEKLYRLGRLQYEPQAFGGRIKVFRRISDGALTVFSEGGIRFSPDGEVDGTNGVFNPNAWESVFEQNKKTVRGNPIPGSGRASHEVIEIAAEEWALVLSAGDAILNIHIPADGKMDYTLCLESFSKALEFFPMYRPDVQFKGFACHSWLLDPDLGRLLPADSNIVRFQREFYLYPVLGDDSQMFERVFGGKPADLSGAPGETLLQRVIINHLAGGGRMRTGAGFMLPSL
;
A
#
# COMPACT_ATOMS: atom_id res chain seq x y z
N PHE A 1 19.42 -1.42 6.65
CA PHE A 1 20.29 -0.49 7.41
C PHE A 1 21.17 0.42 6.53
N SER A 2 21.13 0.32 5.19
CA SER A 2 22.00 1.10 4.28
C SER A 2 21.58 2.56 4.03
N ASN A 3 20.33 2.96 4.34
CA ASN A 3 19.84 4.32 4.07
C ASN A 3 19.99 5.30 5.25
N HIS A 4 20.54 4.87 6.39
CA HIS A 4 20.66 5.74 7.58
C HIS A 4 21.74 6.84 7.46
N PHE A 5 22.60 6.80 6.43
CA PHE A 5 23.71 7.75 6.23
C PHE A 5 23.57 8.66 5.00
N ALA A 6 22.52 8.50 4.20
CA ALA A 6 22.13 9.52 3.23
C ALA A 6 21.00 10.33 3.89
N GLU A 7 21.11 11.66 3.94
CA GLU A 7 20.15 12.62 4.53
C GLU A 7 18.76 12.58 3.87
N LYS A 8 18.10 11.42 3.91
CA LYS A 8 16.89 11.10 3.16
C LYS A 8 15.78 10.59 4.06
N LEU A 9 16.05 10.27 5.33
CA LEU A 9 15.05 9.73 6.24
C LEU A 9 14.77 10.68 7.41
N TYR A 10 13.55 11.19 7.47
CA TYR A 10 13.10 12.18 8.45
C TYR A 10 12.14 11.55 9.45
N ARG A 11 12.52 11.45 10.73
CA ARG A 11 11.59 11.00 11.78
C ARG A 11 10.76 12.18 12.29
N LEU A 12 9.46 12.16 12.03
CA LEU A 12 8.55 13.25 12.40
C LEU A 12 7.42 12.70 13.26
N GLY A 13 7.68 12.39 14.53
CA GLY A 13 6.72 11.70 15.40
C GLY A 13 6.87 10.18 15.32
N ARG A 14 5.76 9.45 15.13
CA ARG A 14 5.77 7.97 15.15
C ARG A 14 6.37 7.36 13.89
N LEU A 15 6.31 8.04 12.76
CA LEU A 15 6.74 7.52 11.46
C LEU A 15 7.99 8.23 10.97
N GLN A 16 8.60 7.62 9.96
CA GLN A 16 9.73 8.15 9.23
C GLN A 16 9.34 8.37 7.76
N TYR A 17 9.88 9.42 7.15
CA TYR A 17 9.53 9.86 5.81
C TYR A 17 10.78 9.97 4.93
N GLU A 18 10.69 9.41 3.73
CA GLU A 18 11.75 9.46 2.73
C GLU A 18 11.21 10.05 1.42
N PRO A 19 11.68 11.24 1.01
CA PRO A 19 11.38 11.77 -0.32
C PRO A 19 11.90 10.83 -1.41
N GLN A 20 11.01 10.38 -2.28
CA GLN A 20 11.38 9.56 -3.44
C GLN A 20 10.36 9.71 -4.57
N ALA A 21 10.72 9.18 -5.74
CA ALA A 21 9.77 9.02 -6.84
C ALA A 21 8.81 7.87 -6.53
N PHE A 22 7.52 8.07 -6.83
CA PHE A 22 6.50 7.04 -6.69
C PHE A 22 6.78 5.90 -7.67
N GLY A 23 6.94 4.68 -7.16
CA GLY A 23 7.22 3.48 -7.96
C GLY A 23 5.99 2.61 -8.23
N GLY A 24 4.81 2.99 -7.73
CA GLY A 24 3.60 2.21 -7.94
C GLY A 24 3.17 2.20 -9.40
N ARG A 25 2.91 1.01 -9.94
CA ARG A 25 2.44 0.82 -11.32
C ARG A 25 0.93 1.01 -11.43
N ILE A 26 0.48 2.18 -11.00
CA ILE A 26 -0.92 2.60 -11.01
C ILE A 26 -1.04 4.04 -11.55
N LYS A 27 -2.24 4.40 -12.00
CA LYS A 27 -2.63 5.77 -12.36
C LYS A 27 -3.81 6.19 -11.50
N VAL A 28 -3.64 7.23 -10.70
CA VAL A 28 -4.68 7.74 -9.79
C VAL A 28 -5.32 8.96 -10.40
N PHE A 29 -6.63 8.88 -10.63
CA PHE A 29 -7.46 9.96 -11.13
C PHE A 29 -8.36 10.49 -10.03
N ARG A 30 -8.53 11.80 -9.99
CA ARG A 30 -9.45 12.50 -9.10
C ARG A 30 -10.52 13.19 -9.93
N ARG A 31 -11.79 12.92 -9.65
CA ARG A 31 -12.91 13.56 -10.32
C ARG A 31 -12.96 15.03 -9.91
N ILE A 32 -13.13 15.90 -10.90
CA ILE A 32 -13.08 17.35 -10.70
C ILE A 32 -14.30 17.83 -9.89
N SER A 33 -15.48 17.22 -10.08
CA SER A 33 -16.73 17.69 -9.49
C SER A 33 -16.86 17.46 -7.98
N ASP A 34 -16.30 16.37 -7.45
CA ASP A 34 -16.50 15.97 -6.05
C ASP A 34 -15.26 15.37 -5.38
N GLY A 35 -14.13 15.29 -6.08
CA GLY A 35 -12.89 14.76 -5.54
C GLY A 35 -12.84 13.24 -5.40
N ALA A 36 -13.83 12.49 -5.92
CA ALA A 36 -13.81 11.03 -5.89
C ALA A 36 -12.56 10.48 -6.59
N LEU A 37 -12.00 9.39 -6.07
CA LEU A 37 -10.82 8.74 -6.64
C LEU A 37 -11.19 7.50 -7.45
N THR A 38 -10.56 7.37 -8.62
CA THR A 38 -10.51 6.14 -9.41
C THR A 38 -9.04 5.80 -9.64
N VAL A 39 -8.67 4.55 -9.41
CA VAL A 39 -7.31 4.06 -9.60
C VAL A 39 -7.31 2.99 -10.67
N PHE A 40 -6.45 3.13 -11.66
CA PHE A 40 -6.21 2.11 -12.67
C PHE A 40 -4.86 1.44 -12.45
N SER A 41 -4.78 0.14 -12.72
CA SER A 41 -3.51 -0.52 -12.96
C SER A 41 -2.87 0.04 -14.24
N GLU A 42 -1.55 0.07 -14.32
CA GLU A 42 -0.89 0.14 -15.63
C GLU A 42 -1.20 -1.11 -16.47
N GLY A 43 -1.02 -1.02 -17.79
CA GLY A 43 -1.16 -2.15 -18.69
C GLY A 43 0.00 -3.15 -18.59
N GLY A 44 -0.26 -4.40 -18.93
CA GLY A 44 0.75 -5.46 -18.99
C GLY A 44 1.12 -6.06 -17.63
N ILE A 45 0.32 -5.83 -16.59
CA ILE A 45 0.53 -6.47 -15.28
C ILE A 45 -0.34 -7.72 -15.23
N ARG A 46 0.28 -8.85 -14.88
CA ARG A 46 -0.45 -10.10 -14.68
C ARG A 46 -1.01 -10.15 -13.26
N PHE A 47 -2.30 -10.47 -13.17
CA PHE A 47 -3.03 -10.64 -11.93
C PHE A 47 -3.63 -12.04 -11.84
N SER A 48 -3.67 -12.61 -10.65
CA SER A 48 -4.45 -13.81 -10.37
C SER A 48 -5.96 -13.53 -10.53
N PRO A 49 -6.82 -14.58 -10.62
CA PRO A 49 -8.28 -14.39 -10.72
C PRO A 49 -8.89 -13.56 -9.58
N ASP A 50 -8.25 -13.52 -8.41
CA ASP A 50 -8.66 -12.72 -7.24
C ASP A 50 -7.98 -11.34 -7.15
N GLY A 51 -7.28 -10.91 -8.21
CA GLY A 51 -6.75 -9.55 -8.35
C GLY A 51 -5.43 -9.27 -7.60
N GLU A 52 -4.69 -10.30 -7.19
CA GLU A 52 -3.33 -10.16 -6.66
C GLU A 52 -2.33 -10.15 -7.81
N VAL A 53 -1.16 -9.50 -7.66
CA VAL A 53 -0.13 -9.58 -8.70
C VAL A 53 0.35 -11.03 -8.83
N ASP A 54 0.33 -11.58 -10.03
CA ASP A 54 0.75 -12.95 -10.32
C ASP A 54 2.25 -13.13 -9.98
N GLY A 55 2.60 -14.24 -9.34
CA GLY A 55 3.93 -14.48 -8.79
C GLY A 55 4.12 -14.02 -7.34
N THR A 56 3.11 -13.43 -6.69
CA THR A 56 3.14 -13.15 -5.24
C THR A 56 3.40 -14.43 -4.45
N ASN A 57 4.32 -14.37 -3.48
CA ASN A 57 4.86 -15.55 -2.77
C ASN A 57 5.47 -16.62 -3.69
N GLY A 58 5.92 -16.26 -4.89
CA GLY A 58 6.41 -17.20 -5.89
C GLY A 58 5.33 -18.10 -6.51
N VAL A 59 4.05 -17.76 -6.31
CA VAL A 59 2.91 -18.54 -6.82
C VAL A 59 2.39 -17.92 -8.10
N PHE A 60 2.44 -18.69 -9.19
CA PHE A 60 1.91 -18.30 -10.49
C PHE A 60 0.60 -19.02 -10.78
N ASN A 61 -0.41 -18.29 -11.24
CA ASN A 61 -1.73 -18.82 -11.54
C ASN A 61 -1.87 -19.07 -13.06
N PRO A 62 -2.23 -20.30 -13.50
CA PRO A 62 -2.43 -20.58 -14.93
C PRO A 62 -3.58 -19.77 -15.54
N ASN A 63 -4.52 -19.31 -14.71
CA ASN A 63 -5.65 -18.47 -15.12
C ASN A 63 -5.40 -16.98 -14.83
N ALA A 64 -4.15 -16.56 -14.62
CA ALA A 64 -3.83 -15.16 -14.46
C ALA A 64 -4.13 -14.37 -15.75
N TRP A 65 -4.74 -13.20 -15.57
CA TRP A 65 -5.13 -12.28 -16.63
C TRP A 65 -4.18 -11.07 -16.66
N GLU A 66 -4.13 -10.38 -17.80
CA GLU A 66 -3.26 -9.21 -17.99
C GLU A 66 -4.10 -7.93 -18.00
N SER A 67 -3.67 -6.92 -17.25
CA SER A 67 -4.35 -5.62 -17.21
C SER A 67 -4.16 -4.83 -18.48
N VAL A 68 -5.17 -4.03 -18.80
CA VAL A 68 -5.13 -3.03 -19.86
C VAL A 68 -5.20 -1.63 -19.28
N PHE A 69 -4.49 -0.69 -19.92
CA PHE A 69 -4.60 0.73 -19.66
C PHE A 69 -4.39 1.50 -20.95
N GLU A 70 -5.39 2.28 -21.34
CA GLU A 70 -5.44 3.06 -22.57
C GLU A 70 -5.93 4.47 -22.23
N GLN A 71 -5.23 5.49 -22.72
CA GLN A 71 -5.63 6.87 -22.51
C GLN A 71 -5.51 7.65 -23.81
N ASN A 72 -6.56 8.42 -24.13
CA ASN A 72 -6.55 9.40 -25.20
C ASN A 72 -7.12 10.73 -24.69
N LYS A 73 -7.36 11.70 -25.58
CA LYS A 73 -7.85 13.04 -25.21
C LYS A 73 -9.28 13.05 -24.65
N LYS A 74 -10.09 12.02 -24.95
CA LYS A 74 -11.51 11.94 -24.57
C LYS A 74 -11.76 10.95 -23.45
N THR A 75 -11.03 9.83 -23.42
CA THR A 75 -11.32 8.73 -22.49
C THR A 75 -10.06 8.20 -21.83
N VAL A 76 -10.24 7.70 -20.60
CA VAL A 76 -9.28 6.83 -19.90
C VAL A 76 -9.99 5.50 -19.67
N ARG A 77 -9.38 4.41 -20.12
CA ARG A 77 -9.95 3.07 -20.05
C ARG A 77 -8.93 2.11 -19.46
N GLY A 78 -9.35 1.27 -18.52
CA GLY A 78 -8.45 0.28 -17.94
C GLY A 78 -9.07 -0.56 -16.83
N ASN A 79 -8.26 -1.46 -16.27
CA ASN A 79 -8.65 -2.26 -15.10
C ASN A 79 -8.55 -1.42 -13.82
N PRO A 80 -9.66 -1.18 -13.12
CA PRO A 80 -9.64 -0.44 -11.88
C PRO A 80 -9.08 -1.31 -10.75
N ILE A 81 -8.47 -0.66 -9.78
CA ILE A 81 -8.08 -1.24 -8.50
C ILE A 81 -8.94 -0.55 -7.46
N PRO A 82 -10.03 -1.16 -6.98
CA PRO A 82 -10.73 -0.65 -5.81
C PRO A 82 -9.77 -0.58 -4.61
N GLY A 83 -9.99 0.39 -3.70
CA GLY A 83 -9.13 0.63 -2.53
C GLY A 83 -9.04 -0.52 -1.51
N SER A 84 -9.63 -1.68 -1.82
CA SER A 84 -9.46 -2.95 -1.11
C SER A 84 -8.14 -3.65 -1.42
N GLY A 85 -7.32 -3.14 -2.35
CA GLY A 85 -6.00 -3.70 -2.66
C GLY A 85 -6.01 -4.91 -3.59
N ARG A 86 -7.08 -5.09 -4.37
CA ARG A 86 -7.20 -6.14 -5.40
C ARG A 86 -7.62 -5.52 -6.73
N ALA A 87 -7.00 -5.92 -7.83
CA ALA A 87 -7.38 -5.45 -9.16
C ALA A 87 -8.67 -6.11 -9.64
N SER A 88 -9.51 -5.36 -10.35
CA SER A 88 -10.72 -5.89 -11.01
C SER A 88 -10.41 -6.30 -12.45
N HIS A 89 -10.94 -7.46 -12.85
CA HIS A 89 -10.89 -7.93 -14.23
C HIS A 89 -11.78 -7.10 -15.17
N GLU A 90 -12.80 -6.42 -14.64
CA GLU A 90 -13.71 -5.59 -15.43
C GLU A 90 -13.05 -4.28 -15.83
N VAL A 91 -12.93 -4.05 -17.13
CA VAL A 91 -12.40 -2.78 -17.66
C VAL A 91 -13.49 -1.73 -17.59
N ILE A 92 -13.18 -0.57 -17.00
CA ILE A 92 -14.06 0.58 -16.97
C ILE A 92 -13.49 1.72 -17.83
N GLU A 93 -14.35 2.65 -18.22
CA GLU A 93 -14.00 3.85 -18.96
C GLU A 93 -14.53 5.09 -18.23
N ILE A 94 -13.70 6.13 -18.14
CA ILE A 94 -14.06 7.46 -17.61
C ILE A 94 -13.78 8.55 -18.65
N ALA A 95 -14.56 9.63 -18.61
CA ALA A 95 -14.35 10.80 -19.47
C ALA A 95 -13.12 11.59 -19.02
N ALA A 96 -12.12 11.75 -19.89
CA ALA A 96 -10.84 12.39 -19.54
C ALA A 96 -11.00 13.85 -19.09
N GLU A 97 -12.04 14.54 -19.53
CA GLU A 97 -12.32 15.93 -19.15
C GLU A 97 -12.90 16.10 -17.74
N GLU A 98 -13.47 15.05 -17.16
CA GLU A 98 -14.05 15.07 -15.82
C GLU A 98 -13.04 14.69 -14.72
N TRP A 99 -11.85 14.22 -15.10
CA TRP A 99 -10.91 13.59 -14.19
C TRP A 99 -9.48 14.09 -14.38
N ALA A 100 -8.84 14.51 -13.29
CA ALA A 100 -7.44 14.90 -13.27
C ALA A 100 -6.53 13.73 -12.86
N LEU A 101 -5.44 13.48 -13.60
CA LEU A 101 -4.38 12.57 -13.16
C LEU A 101 -3.62 13.23 -12.00
N VAL A 102 -3.72 12.67 -10.80
CA VAL A 102 -3.17 13.25 -9.56
C VAL A 102 -1.97 12.49 -9.00
N LEU A 103 -1.77 11.23 -9.38
CA LEU A 103 -0.57 10.46 -9.01
C LEU A 103 -0.25 9.40 -10.07
N SER A 104 1.01 9.30 -10.44
CA SER A 104 1.55 8.26 -11.33
C SER A 104 3.03 8.00 -11.06
N ALA A 105 3.55 6.89 -11.60
CA ALA A 105 4.96 6.55 -11.48
C ALA A 105 5.88 7.74 -11.87
N GLY A 106 6.89 8.00 -11.05
CA GLY A 106 7.81 9.13 -11.19
C GLY A 106 7.44 10.38 -10.40
N ASP A 107 6.18 10.52 -9.98
CA ASP A 107 5.76 11.67 -9.16
C ASP A 107 6.46 11.67 -7.79
N ALA A 108 6.84 12.85 -7.29
CA ALA A 108 7.44 12.96 -5.97
C ALA A 108 6.42 12.58 -4.87
N ILE A 109 6.83 11.73 -3.94
CA ILE A 109 6.05 11.32 -2.77
C ILE A 109 6.93 11.30 -1.51
N LEU A 110 6.29 11.20 -0.35
CA LEU A 110 6.94 10.86 0.91
C LEU A 110 6.68 9.39 1.23
N ASN A 111 7.72 8.57 1.12
CA ASN A 111 7.64 7.16 1.48
C ASN A 111 7.69 6.98 2.99
N ILE A 112 6.72 6.27 3.53
CA ILE A 112 6.58 6.03 4.95
C ILE A 112 7.35 4.77 5.32
N HIS A 113 8.22 4.93 6.31
CA HIS A 113 8.84 3.83 7.05
C HIS A 113 8.24 3.78 8.46
N ILE A 114 8.00 2.56 8.94
CA ILE A 114 7.40 2.30 10.25
C ILE A 114 8.51 1.78 11.17
N PRO A 115 9.02 2.61 12.10
CA PRO A 115 10.01 2.16 13.06
C PRO A 115 9.48 1.01 13.93
N ALA A 116 10.36 0.05 14.22
CA ALA A 116 10.05 -1.14 15.02
C ALA A 116 9.87 -0.82 16.52
N ASP A 117 10.26 0.39 16.96
CA ASP A 117 10.13 0.80 18.36
C ASP A 117 8.71 1.25 18.70
N GLY A 118 8.19 0.73 19.80
CA GLY A 118 6.90 1.10 20.37
C GLY A 118 5.68 0.66 19.56
N LYS A 119 4.51 0.79 20.18
CA LYS A 119 3.23 0.50 19.51
C LYS A 119 3.01 1.48 18.35
N MET A 120 2.37 1.01 17.29
CA MET A 120 1.84 1.89 16.22
C MET A 120 0.56 2.57 16.69
N ASP A 121 0.63 3.38 17.74
CA ASP A 121 -0.55 4.12 18.19
C ASP A 121 -1.11 4.96 17.04
N TYR A 122 -2.39 4.76 16.73
CA TYR A 122 -2.99 5.38 15.57
C TYR A 122 -3.01 6.91 15.67
N THR A 123 -3.27 7.48 16.85
CA THR A 123 -3.28 8.94 17.01
C THR A 123 -1.89 9.52 16.78
N LEU A 124 -0.84 8.84 17.28
CA LEU A 124 0.54 9.25 17.02
C LEU A 124 0.95 9.10 15.54
N CYS A 125 0.35 8.16 14.80
CA CYS A 125 0.53 8.06 13.35
C CYS A 125 -0.15 9.24 12.62
N LEU A 126 -1.35 9.63 13.02
CA LEU A 126 -2.03 10.80 12.43
C LEU A 126 -1.24 12.10 12.69
N GLU A 127 -0.80 12.31 13.93
CA GLU A 127 0.06 13.46 14.27
C GLU A 127 1.36 13.47 13.45
N SER A 128 1.91 12.29 13.17
CA SER A 128 3.09 12.13 12.33
C SER A 128 2.84 12.63 10.90
N PHE A 129 1.66 12.31 10.33
CA PHE A 129 1.28 12.82 9.01
C PHE A 129 1.16 14.34 8.98
N SER A 130 0.47 14.94 9.97
CA SER A 130 0.35 16.39 10.09
C SER A 130 1.72 17.07 10.19
N LYS A 131 2.63 16.52 10.99
CA LYS A 131 4.01 17.04 11.09
C LYS A 131 4.75 16.99 9.76
N ALA A 132 4.55 15.95 8.94
CA ALA A 132 5.15 15.88 7.62
C ALA A 132 4.58 16.94 6.65
N LEU A 133 3.26 17.17 6.70
CA LEU A 133 2.61 18.21 5.90
C LEU A 133 3.07 19.63 6.26
N GLU A 134 3.50 19.86 7.49
CA GLU A 134 4.10 21.14 7.93
C GLU A 134 5.59 21.22 7.61
N PHE A 135 6.34 20.16 7.92
CA PHE A 135 7.80 20.15 7.86
C PHE A 135 8.33 20.26 6.42
N PHE A 136 7.81 19.45 5.49
CA PHE A 136 8.38 19.40 4.15
C PHE A 136 8.21 20.70 3.37
N PRO A 137 7.02 21.33 3.32
CA PRO A 137 6.88 22.65 2.67
C PRO A 137 7.75 23.74 3.32
N MET A 138 7.97 23.69 4.63
CA MET A 138 8.74 24.71 5.36
C MET A 138 10.25 24.54 5.21
N TYR A 139 10.77 23.32 5.36
CA TYR A 139 12.20 23.05 5.47
C TYR A 139 12.80 22.35 4.24
N ARG A 140 11.96 21.77 3.38
CA ARG A 140 12.33 21.08 2.14
C ARG A 140 11.38 21.44 0.99
N PRO A 141 11.24 22.74 0.64
CA PRO A 141 10.33 23.20 -0.41
C PRO A 141 10.71 22.67 -1.80
N ASP A 142 11.93 22.16 -1.97
CA ASP A 142 12.37 21.43 -3.15
C ASP A 142 11.64 20.09 -3.35
N VAL A 143 11.11 19.51 -2.27
CA VAL A 143 10.32 18.27 -2.29
C VAL A 143 8.86 18.62 -2.53
N GLN A 144 8.49 18.76 -3.81
CA GLN A 144 7.10 18.99 -4.24
C GLN A 144 6.30 17.68 -4.28
N PHE A 145 6.11 17.06 -3.12
CA PHE A 145 5.44 15.76 -3.03
C PHE A 145 3.92 15.87 -3.28
N LYS A 146 3.35 14.88 -3.97
CA LYS A 146 1.91 14.78 -4.24
C LYS A 146 1.15 14.02 -3.15
N GLY A 147 1.85 13.24 -2.34
CA GLY A 147 1.27 12.52 -1.21
C GLY A 147 2.24 11.55 -0.56
N PHE A 148 1.67 10.61 0.19
CA PHE A 148 2.39 9.59 0.93
C PHE A 148 2.25 8.25 0.25
N ALA A 149 3.28 7.42 0.32
CA ALA A 149 3.24 6.03 -0.07
C ALA A 149 3.80 5.15 1.04
N CYS A 150 3.31 3.93 1.16
CA CYS A 150 3.86 2.96 2.10
C CYS A 150 3.85 1.58 1.45
N HIS A 151 4.94 0.83 1.67
CA HIS A 151 5.09 -0.55 1.26
C HIS A 151 5.46 -1.37 2.49
N SER A 152 4.56 -2.23 2.95
CA SER A 152 4.72 -2.96 4.21
C SER A 152 3.81 -4.18 4.27
N TRP A 153 4.24 -5.23 4.96
CA TRP A 153 3.38 -6.35 5.32
C TRP A 153 2.13 -5.93 6.12
N LEU A 154 2.20 -4.79 6.82
CA LEU A 154 1.07 -4.22 7.56
C LEU A 154 -0.06 -3.74 6.63
N LEU A 155 0.21 -3.58 5.34
CA LEU A 155 -0.77 -3.20 4.33
C LEU A 155 -1.34 -4.39 3.56
N ASP A 156 -1.07 -5.63 4.00
CA ASP A 156 -1.77 -6.79 3.47
C ASP A 156 -3.29 -6.60 3.62
N PRO A 157 -4.06 -6.56 2.52
CA PRO A 157 -5.52 -6.39 2.58
C PRO A 157 -6.24 -7.43 3.45
N ASP A 158 -5.63 -8.60 3.67
CA ASP A 158 -6.21 -9.66 4.47
C ASP A 158 -6.21 -9.29 5.96
N LEU A 159 -5.23 -8.51 6.44
CA LEU A 159 -5.19 -8.04 7.84
C LEU A 159 -6.43 -7.24 8.21
N GLY A 160 -6.97 -6.44 7.28
CA GLY A 160 -8.21 -5.68 7.45
C GLY A 160 -9.44 -6.55 7.73
N ARG A 161 -9.43 -7.80 7.25
CA ARG A 161 -10.50 -8.79 7.44
C ARG A 161 -10.27 -9.68 8.65
N LEU A 162 -9.00 -9.89 8.99
CA LEU A 162 -8.57 -10.84 10.01
C LEU A 162 -8.47 -10.23 11.42
N LEU A 163 -8.22 -8.92 11.50
CA LEU A 163 -8.04 -8.21 12.77
C LEU A 163 -9.29 -7.41 13.17
N PRO A 164 -9.49 -7.13 14.47
CA PRO A 164 -10.52 -6.21 14.93
C PRO A 164 -10.41 -4.83 14.28
N ALA A 165 -11.56 -4.21 14.01
CA ALA A 165 -11.66 -2.92 13.34
C ALA A 165 -11.00 -1.76 14.11
N ASP A 166 -10.83 -1.90 15.42
CA ASP A 166 -10.21 -0.94 16.33
C ASP A 166 -8.70 -1.20 16.52
N SER A 167 -8.16 -2.28 15.97
CA SER A 167 -6.72 -2.54 16.02
C SER A 167 -5.93 -1.45 15.29
N ASN A 168 -4.77 -1.10 15.84
CA ASN A 168 -3.90 -0.07 15.30
C ASN A 168 -3.50 -0.33 13.83
N ILE A 169 -3.27 -1.60 13.47
CA ILE A 169 -2.94 -2.00 12.09
C ILE A 169 -4.09 -1.66 11.14
N VAL A 170 -5.32 -2.07 11.48
CA VAL A 170 -6.49 -1.84 10.64
C VAL A 170 -6.82 -0.35 10.54
N ARG A 171 -6.73 0.39 11.64
CA ARG A 171 -6.94 1.84 11.63
C ARG A 171 -5.91 2.56 10.77
N PHE A 172 -4.62 2.20 10.91
CA PHE A 172 -3.56 2.74 10.07
C PHE A 172 -3.78 2.41 8.59
N GLN A 173 -4.13 1.16 8.26
CA GLN A 173 -4.38 0.70 6.90
C GLN A 173 -5.53 1.48 6.23
N ARG A 174 -6.58 1.86 6.98
CA ARG A 174 -7.74 2.61 6.48
C ARG A 174 -7.42 4.04 6.01
N GLU A 175 -6.27 4.59 6.38
CA GLU A 175 -5.81 5.89 5.86
C GLU A 175 -5.30 5.79 4.42
N PHE A 176 -5.08 4.57 3.92
CA PHE A 176 -4.49 4.34 2.61
C PHE A 176 -5.52 3.80 1.62
N TYR A 177 -5.38 4.26 0.38
CA TYR A 177 -5.93 3.56 -0.77
C TYR A 177 -4.96 2.41 -1.12
N LEU A 178 -5.39 1.17 -0.87
CA LEU A 178 -4.55 0.00 -1.11
C LEU A 178 -4.52 -0.40 -2.59
N TYR A 179 -3.38 -0.90 -3.03
CA TYR A 179 -3.22 -1.50 -4.35
C TYR A 179 -2.30 -2.73 -4.30
N PRO A 180 -2.52 -3.74 -5.16
CA PRO A 180 -1.71 -4.94 -5.16
C PRO A 180 -0.31 -4.66 -5.71
N VAL A 181 0.68 -5.30 -5.10
CA VAL A 181 2.09 -5.27 -5.52
C VAL A 181 2.65 -6.69 -5.52
N LEU A 182 3.68 -6.93 -6.33
CA LEU A 182 4.43 -8.18 -6.23
C LEU A 182 5.19 -8.18 -4.90
N GLY A 183 4.90 -9.15 -4.04
CA GLY A 183 5.54 -9.25 -2.74
C GLY A 183 5.54 -10.68 -2.20
N ASP A 184 6.10 -10.81 -1.00
CA ASP A 184 6.15 -12.07 -0.27
C ASP A 184 5.79 -11.89 1.21
N ASP A 185 5.80 -13.00 1.95
CA ASP A 185 5.50 -13.11 3.37
C ASP A 185 6.73 -12.97 4.29
N SER A 186 7.93 -12.74 3.75
CA SER A 186 9.19 -12.81 4.51
C SER A 186 9.25 -11.77 5.62
N GLN A 187 8.90 -10.51 5.30
CA GLN A 187 8.89 -9.41 6.25
C GLN A 187 7.85 -9.63 7.36
N MET A 188 6.70 -10.22 7.04
CA MET A 188 5.71 -10.58 8.06
C MET A 188 6.29 -11.60 9.04
N PHE A 189 6.90 -12.68 8.53
CA PHE A 189 7.49 -13.72 9.37
C PHE A 189 8.61 -13.20 10.25
N GLU A 190 9.53 -12.41 9.70
CA GLU A 190 10.61 -11.75 10.45
C GLU A 190 10.03 -10.92 11.61
N ARG A 191 9.00 -10.09 11.33
CA ARG A 191 8.48 -9.11 12.29
C ARG A 191 7.55 -9.71 13.35
N VAL A 192 6.82 -10.77 13.03
CA VAL A 192 5.82 -11.38 13.93
C VAL A 192 6.39 -12.56 14.70
N PHE A 193 7.29 -13.33 14.08
CA PHE A 193 7.80 -14.60 14.62
C PHE A 193 9.32 -14.64 14.77
N GLY A 194 10.04 -13.58 14.39
CA GLY A 194 11.51 -13.56 14.38
C GLY A 194 12.14 -14.34 13.22
N GLY A 195 11.34 -14.78 12.26
CA GLY A 195 11.74 -15.62 11.14
C GLY A 195 10.63 -16.56 10.70
N LYS A 196 10.77 -17.18 9.53
CA LYS A 196 9.80 -18.16 9.03
C LYS A 196 10.00 -19.49 9.77
N PRO A 197 9.04 -19.94 10.61
CA PRO A 197 9.20 -21.18 11.34
C PRO A 197 9.18 -22.37 10.38
N ALA A 198 9.95 -23.42 10.71
CA ALA A 198 9.94 -24.67 9.94
C ALA A 198 8.58 -25.38 10.03
N ASP A 199 7.91 -25.26 11.19
CA ASP A 199 6.56 -25.74 11.43
C ASP A 199 5.72 -24.64 12.11
N LEU A 200 4.60 -24.28 11.49
CA LEU A 200 3.67 -23.29 12.01
C LEU A 200 2.98 -23.75 13.31
N SER A 201 2.86 -25.06 13.54
CA SER A 201 2.20 -25.59 14.74
C SER A 201 2.97 -25.26 16.04
N GLY A 202 4.30 -25.09 15.94
CA GLY A 202 5.18 -24.69 17.03
C GLY A 202 5.44 -23.19 17.11
N ALA A 203 4.81 -22.37 16.28
CA ALA A 203 5.02 -20.92 16.28
C ALA A 203 4.44 -20.26 17.55
N PRO A 204 5.08 -19.20 18.08
CA PRO A 204 4.58 -18.51 19.27
C PRO A 204 3.19 -17.91 19.00
N GLY A 205 2.23 -18.20 19.87
CA GLY A 205 0.82 -17.78 19.80
C GLY A 205 0.39 -16.85 20.94
N GLU A 206 1.32 -16.09 21.50
CA GLU A 206 1.13 -15.28 22.71
C GLU A 206 0.26 -14.04 22.45
N THR A 207 0.41 -13.44 21.27
CA THR A 207 -0.33 -12.24 20.88
C THR A 207 -1.53 -12.58 20.00
N LEU A 208 -2.53 -11.68 19.98
CA LEU A 208 -3.68 -11.81 19.07
C LEU A 208 -3.24 -11.91 17.61
N LEU A 209 -2.29 -11.05 17.21
CA LEU A 209 -1.77 -11.02 15.84
C LEU A 209 -1.17 -12.36 15.43
N GLN A 210 -0.33 -12.95 16.28
CA GLN A 210 0.26 -14.27 16.03
C GLN A 210 -0.81 -15.35 15.84
N ARG A 211 -1.80 -15.43 16.75
CA ARG A 211 -2.87 -16.44 16.66
C ARG A 211 -3.71 -16.28 15.39
N VAL A 212 -4.05 -15.05 15.04
CA VAL A 212 -4.80 -14.74 13.82
C VAL A 212 -4.05 -15.17 12.57
N ILE A 213 -2.75 -14.86 12.50
CA ILE A 213 -1.91 -15.26 11.35
C ILE A 213 -1.75 -16.78 11.28
N ILE A 214 -1.47 -17.45 12.41
CA ILE A 214 -1.35 -18.92 12.46
C ILE A 214 -2.64 -19.57 11.92
N ASN A 215 -3.81 -19.12 12.39
CA ASN A 215 -5.10 -19.66 11.96
C ASN A 215 -5.36 -19.42 10.47
N HIS A 216 -5.05 -18.21 9.96
CA HIS A 216 -5.21 -17.89 8.54
C HIS A 216 -4.35 -18.80 7.66
N LEU A 217 -3.07 -18.97 8.02
CA LEU A 217 -2.14 -19.83 7.29
C LEU A 217 -2.54 -21.32 7.37
N ALA A 218 -2.97 -21.79 8.54
CA ALA A 218 -3.46 -23.17 8.70
C ALA A 218 -4.74 -23.44 7.88
N GLY A 219 -5.55 -22.42 7.62
CA GLY A 219 -6.71 -22.49 6.73
C GLY A 219 -6.40 -22.39 5.23
N GLY A 220 -5.12 -22.39 4.85
CA GLY A 220 -4.69 -22.24 3.45
C GLY A 220 -4.63 -20.78 2.96
N GLY A 221 -4.84 -19.83 3.85
CA GLY A 221 -4.62 -18.42 3.60
C GLY A 221 -3.14 -18.11 3.39
N ARG A 222 -2.86 -16.94 2.81
CA ARG A 222 -1.51 -16.45 2.57
C ARG A 222 -1.39 -15.03 3.08
N MET A 223 -0.22 -14.71 3.63
CA MET A 223 0.16 -13.33 3.93
C MET A 223 1.04 -12.79 2.81
N ARG A 224 1.09 -11.49 2.64
CA ARG A 224 1.91 -10.83 1.61
C ARG A 224 2.20 -9.38 1.98
N THR A 225 3.24 -8.84 1.38
CA THR A 225 3.49 -7.41 1.43
C THR A 225 2.42 -6.68 0.62
N GLY A 226 1.88 -5.59 1.18
CA GLY A 226 0.93 -4.71 0.50
C GLY A 226 1.50 -3.32 0.29
N ALA A 227 0.85 -2.54 -0.57
CA ALA A 227 1.17 -1.14 -0.78
C ALA A 227 -0.08 -0.27 -0.71
N GLY A 228 0.12 0.99 -0.35
CA GLY A 228 -0.95 1.96 -0.30
C GLY A 228 -0.41 3.37 -0.49
N PHE A 229 -1.29 4.26 -0.94
CA PHE A 229 -1.00 5.68 -1.02
C PHE A 229 -2.08 6.48 -0.28
N MET A 230 -1.68 7.66 0.18
CA MET A 230 -2.58 8.66 0.77
C MET A 230 -2.29 9.99 0.10
N LEU A 231 -3.32 10.63 -0.44
CA LEU A 231 -3.21 11.98 -0.99
C LEU A 231 -3.70 12.97 0.06
N PRO A 232 -2.98 14.08 0.30
CA PRO A 232 -3.50 15.17 1.10
C PRO A 232 -4.85 15.64 0.51
N SER A 233 -5.77 15.99 1.39
CA SER A 233 -6.95 16.76 1.01
C SER A 233 -6.49 18.04 0.31
N LEU A 234 -7.09 18.38 -0.83
CA LEU A 234 -6.87 19.67 -1.47
C LEU A 234 -7.48 20.79 -0.63
#